data_AF-A0A892ZMK2-F1
#
_entry.id   AF-A0A892ZMK2-F1
#
_cell.length_a   1.000
_cell.length_b   1.000
_cell.length_c   1.000
_cell.angle_alpha   90.00
_cell.angle_beta   90.00
_cell.angle_gamma   90.00
#
_symmetry.space_group_name_H-M   'P 1'
#
loop_
_entity.id
_entity.type
_entity.pdbx_description
1 polymer ?
#
loop_
_entity_poly.entity_id
_entity_poly.type
_entity_poly.pdbx_seq_one_letter_code
_entity_poly.pdbx_strand_id
1 'polypeptide(L)'
;MKFVDFLYRVKQELDFKYDKDVAAFLGLDEKAFSARKRRDSIPEKDLRAALARHPEIKADVDYILTGGRGFADKSTNSPMISTLQELTDEEEKLIAYFREATAKDKEMIMYIARRAEKKADPIEIGKVG
;
A
#
# COMPACT_ATOMS: atom_id res chain seq x y z
N MET A 1 -3.85 -4.95 -15.10
CA MET A 1 -4.34 -5.28 -13.74
C MET A 1 -5.37 -6.39 -13.88
N LYS A 2 -5.35 -7.40 -13.00
CA LYS A 2 -6.35 -8.47 -13.04
C LYS A 2 -7.60 -8.06 -12.26
N PHE A 3 -8.74 -8.60 -12.65
CA PHE A 3 -10.03 -8.40 -11.99
C PHE A 3 -10.00 -8.90 -10.54
N VAL A 4 -9.21 -9.94 -10.25
CA VAL A 4 -9.04 -10.44 -8.87
C VAL A 4 -8.37 -9.39 -7.98
N ASP A 5 -7.37 -8.67 -8.49
CA ASP A 5 -6.70 -7.58 -7.75
C ASP A 5 -7.68 -6.42 -7.52
N PHE A 6 -8.51 -6.11 -8.53
CA PHE A 6 -9.56 -5.09 -8.44
C PHE A 6 -10.56 -5.43 -7.35
N LEU A 7 -11.11 -6.64 -7.40
CA LEU A 7 -12.07 -7.13 -6.44
C LEU A 7 -11.51 -7.10 -5.02
N TYR A 8 -10.25 -7.54 -4.84
CA TYR A 8 -9.60 -7.50 -3.54
C TYR A 8 -9.50 -6.07 -3.00
N ARG A 9 -9.02 -5.12 -3.81
CA ARG A 9 -8.86 -3.71 -3.38
C ARG A 9 -10.19 -3.02 -3.10
N VAL A 10 -11.20 -3.25 -3.94
CA VAL A 10 -12.55 -2.73 -3.70
C VAL A 10 -13.10 -3.25 -2.38
N LYS A 11 -12.94 -4.55 -2.10
CA LYS A 11 -13.39 -5.13 -0.82
C LYS A 11 -12.66 -4.55 0.38
N GLN A 12 -11.35 -4.30 0.25
CA GLN A 12 -10.56 -3.68 1.32
C GLN A 12 -10.97 -2.22 1.58
N GLU A 13 -11.14 -1.42 0.52
CA GLU A 13 -11.48 0.01 0.68
C GLU A 13 -12.93 0.25 1.09
N LEU A 14 -13.85 -0.62 0.68
CA LEU A 14 -15.27 -0.49 1.00
C LEU A 14 -15.73 -1.38 2.16
N ASP A 15 -14.80 -2.11 2.77
CA ASP A 15 -15.06 -3.11 3.83
C ASP A 15 -16.15 -4.14 3.45
N PHE A 16 -16.16 -4.55 2.18
CA PHE A 16 -17.12 -5.54 1.68
C PHE A 16 -16.61 -6.97 1.84
N LYS A 17 -17.47 -7.83 2.38
CA LYS A 17 -17.16 -9.25 2.58
C LYS A 17 -17.42 -10.09 1.33
N TYR A 18 -18.50 -9.81 0.60
CA TYR A 18 -18.96 -10.66 -0.50
C TYR A 18 -18.88 -9.97 -1.87
N ASP A 19 -18.68 -10.78 -2.93
CA ASP A 19 -18.65 -10.28 -4.33
C ASP A 19 -19.99 -9.65 -4.73
N LYS A 20 -21.11 -10.14 -4.18
CA LYS A 20 -22.45 -9.59 -4.42
C LYS A 20 -22.60 -8.16 -3.90
N ASP A 21 -21.94 -7.82 -2.80
CA ASP A 21 -22.01 -6.48 -2.20
C ASP A 21 -21.24 -5.48 -3.09
N VAL A 22 -20.10 -5.92 -3.63
CA VAL A 22 -19.34 -5.18 -4.64
C VAL A 22 -20.15 -4.99 -5.92
N ALA A 23 -20.84 -6.03 -6.41
CA ALA A 23 -21.69 -5.93 -7.60
C ALA A 23 -22.83 -4.93 -7.39
N ALA A 24 -23.52 -5.01 -6.25
CA ALA A 24 -24.60 -4.10 -5.88
C ALA A 24 -24.11 -2.65 -5.77
N PHE A 25 -22.96 -2.43 -5.13
CA PHE A 25 -22.34 -1.11 -5.02
C PHE A 25 -22.03 -0.50 -6.39
N LEU A 26 -21.49 -1.30 -7.31
CA LEU A 26 -21.21 -0.88 -8.68
C LEU A 26 -22.48 -0.72 -9.55
N GLY A 27 -23.67 -1.04 -9.03
CA GLY A 27 -24.92 -1.02 -9.78
C GLY A 27 -25.01 -2.09 -10.86
N LEU A 28 -24.28 -3.19 -10.71
CA LEU A 28 -24.22 -4.31 -11.66
C LEU A 28 -25.01 -5.51 -11.14
N ASP A 29 -25.74 -6.18 -12.04
CA ASP A 29 -26.32 -7.50 -11.76
C ASP A 29 -25.21 -8.55 -11.56
N GLU A 30 -25.45 -9.54 -10.69
CA GLU A 30 -24.49 -10.61 -10.39
C GLU A 30 -24.03 -11.38 -11.64
N LYS A 31 -24.91 -11.54 -12.64
CA LYS A 31 -24.56 -12.17 -13.92
C LYS A 31 -23.64 -11.29 -14.74
N ALA A 32 -23.90 -9.99 -14.78
CA ALA A 32 -23.06 -9.01 -15.47
C ALA A 32 -21.66 -8.93 -14.82
N PHE A 33 -21.63 -8.93 -13.48
CA PHE A 33 -20.39 -8.96 -12.71
C PHE A 33 -19.59 -10.23 -12.96
N SER A 34 -20.25 -11.41 -12.93
CA SER A 34 -19.62 -12.70 -13.22
C SER A 34 -19.08 -12.79 -14.65
N ALA A 35 -19.80 -12.25 -15.63
CA ALA A 35 -19.35 -12.20 -17.02
C ALA A 35 -18.09 -11.34 -17.18
N ARG A 36 -18.03 -10.19 -16.50
CA ARG A 36 -16.85 -9.32 -16.47
C ARG A 36 -15.66 -9.98 -15.79
N LYS A 37 -15.88 -10.66 -14.65
CA LYS A 37 -14.87 -11.43 -13.92
C LYS A 37 -14.22 -12.50 -14.80
N ARG A 38 -15.01 -13.22 -15.62
CA ARG A 38 -14.49 -14.21 -16.59
C ARG A 38 -13.71 -13.58 -17.75
N ARG A 39 -14.08 -12.37 -18.17
CA ARG A 39 -13.45 -11.64 -19.28
C ARG A 39 -12.31 -10.74 -18.82
N ASP A 40 -11.99 -10.73 -17.52
CA ASP A 40 -11.01 -9.85 -16.90
C ASP A 40 -11.25 -8.35 -17.20
N SER A 41 -12.52 -7.96 -17.32
CA SER A 41 -12.93 -6.62 -17.75
C SER A 41 -13.32 -5.76 -16.55
N ILE A 42 -12.49 -4.76 -16.23
CA ILE A 42 -12.67 -3.88 -15.07
C ILE A 42 -13.78 -2.83 -15.35
N PRO A 43 -14.81 -2.72 -14.49
CA PRO A 43 -15.91 -1.77 -14.63
C PRO A 43 -15.54 -0.38 -14.09
N GLU A 44 -14.51 0.24 -14.67
CA GLU A 44 -13.94 1.51 -14.19
C GLU A 44 -14.96 2.67 -14.17
N LYS A 45 -15.80 2.76 -15.21
CA LYS A 45 -16.85 3.78 -15.30
C LYS A 45 -17.90 3.59 -14.20
N ASP A 46 -18.29 2.35 -13.95
CA ASP A 46 -19.29 2.00 -12.94
C ASP A 46 -18.75 2.28 -11.52
N LEU A 47 -17.46 2.01 -11.27
CA LEU A 47 -16.79 2.35 -10.01
C LEU A 47 -16.82 3.86 -9.74
N ARG A 48 -16.39 4.69 -10.71
CA ARG A 48 -16.40 6.14 -10.54
C ARG A 48 -17.81 6.69 -10.34
N ALA A 49 -18.79 6.14 -11.06
CA ALA A 49 -20.18 6.53 -10.90
C ALA A 49 -20.74 6.15 -9.51
N ALA A 50 -20.39 4.96 -8.99
CA ALA A 50 -20.79 4.53 -7.66
C ALA A 50 -20.20 5.43 -6.56
N LEU A 51 -18.91 5.75 -6.63
CA LEU A 51 -18.26 6.63 -5.66
C LEU A 51 -18.75 8.08 -5.74
N ALA A 52 -19.09 8.57 -6.93
CA ALA A 52 -19.71 9.88 -7.09
C ALA A 52 -21.12 9.95 -6.47
N ARG A 53 -21.84 8.83 -6.38
CA ARG A 53 -23.16 8.74 -5.70
C ARG A 53 -23.04 8.60 -4.18
N HIS A 54 -21.87 8.19 -3.70
CA HIS A 54 -21.57 7.98 -2.29
C HIS A 54 -20.39 8.84 -1.83
N PRO A 55 -20.51 10.18 -1.86
CA PRO A 55 -19.43 11.09 -1.46
C PRO A 55 -19.01 10.92 0.02
N GLU A 56 -19.85 10.28 0.84
CA GLU A 56 -19.54 9.91 2.22
C GLU A 56 -18.47 8.80 2.35
N ILE A 57 -18.26 8.02 1.28
CA ILE A 57 -17.28 6.95 1.25
C ILE A 57 -15.91 7.51 0.83
N LYS A 58 -14.97 7.53 1.78
CA LYS A 58 -13.57 7.91 1.54
C LYS A 58 -12.78 6.76 0.90
N ALA A 59 -13.16 6.31 -0.28
CA ALA A 59 -12.40 5.30 -1.03
C ALA A 59 -11.48 5.95 -2.07
N ASP A 60 -10.25 5.45 -2.17
CA ASP A 60 -9.27 5.89 -3.17
C ASP A 60 -9.49 5.13 -4.49
N VAL A 61 -10.09 5.81 -5.47
CA VAL A 61 -10.32 5.28 -6.83
C VAL A 61 -9.02 4.86 -7.49
N ASP A 62 -7.97 5.66 -7.32
CA ASP A 62 -6.68 5.41 -7.97
C ASP A 62 -6.00 4.20 -7.34
N TYR A 63 -6.11 4.01 -6.03
CA TYR A 63 -5.68 2.77 -5.39
C TYR A 63 -6.43 1.56 -5.92
N ILE A 64 -7.75 1.64 -6.04
CA ILE A 64 -8.55 0.53 -6.55
C ILE A 64 -8.11 0.13 -7.97
N LEU A 65 -7.91 1.10 -8.86
CA LEU A 65 -7.63 0.88 -10.29
C LEU A 65 -6.16 0.67 -10.62
N THR A 66 -5.23 1.16 -9.81
CA THR A 66 -3.79 1.10 -10.11
C THR A 66 -3.04 0.27 -9.08
N GLY A 67 -3.53 0.21 -7.85
CA GLY A 67 -2.87 -0.46 -6.73
C GLY A 67 -1.80 0.37 -6.06
N GLY A 68 -1.41 1.48 -6.67
CA GLY A 68 -0.73 2.54 -5.97
C GLY A 68 -1.78 3.35 -5.25
N ARG A 69 -1.72 3.42 -3.91
CA ARG A 69 -2.32 4.57 -3.25
C ARG A 69 -1.58 5.74 -3.82
N GLY A 70 -2.27 6.51 -4.64
CA GLY A 70 -1.74 7.75 -5.14
C GLY A 70 -1.50 8.57 -3.89
N PHE A 71 -0.26 8.59 -3.41
CA PHE A 71 0.19 9.71 -2.62
C PHE A 71 0.05 10.90 -3.57
N ALA A 72 -1.13 11.52 -3.56
CA ALA A 72 -1.26 12.94 -3.74
C ALA A 72 -0.58 13.63 -2.55
N ASP A 73 0.65 13.23 -2.24
CA ASP A 73 1.61 14.09 -1.61
C ASP A 73 2.56 14.49 -2.73
N LYS A 74 2.45 15.75 -3.11
CA LYS A 74 3.41 16.35 -4.02
C LYS A 74 4.77 16.27 -3.31
N SER A 75 5.75 15.66 -3.96
CA SER A 75 7.12 15.45 -3.46
C SER A 75 7.19 14.24 -2.50
N THR A 76 7.99 13.19 -2.71
CA THR A 76 9.35 13.13 -3.22
C THR A 76 9.68 11.65 -3.47
N ASN A 77 10.52 11.34 -4.45
CA ASN A 77 10.99 9.99 -4.77
C ASN A 77 11.51 9.19 -3.54
N SER A 78 10.85 8.09 -3.15
CA SER A 78 11.49 6.83 -2.73
C SER A 78 10.49 5.76 -2.25
N PRO A 79 10.84 4.46 -2.37
CA PRO A 79 9.95 3.35 -2.08
C PRO A 79 9.85 3.14 -0.56
N MET A 80 8.68 3.43 0.01
CA MET A 80 8.43 3.11 1.42
C MET A 80 8.01 1.64 1.55
N ILE A 81 8.89 0.89 2.20
CA ILE A 81 8.61 -0.42 2.79
C ILE A 81 7.36 -0.28 3.65
N SER A 82 6.30 -0.97 3.23
CA SER A 82 5.07 -1.06 4.00
C SER A 82 5.28 -2.02 5.16
N THR A 83 5.43 -1.49 6.36
CA THR A 83 5.18 -2.25 7.59
C THR A 83 4.52 -1.30 8.58
N LEU A 84 3.27 -1.62 8.95
CA LEU A 84 2.58 -1.12 10.14
C LEU A 84 3.30 -1.63 11.42
N GLN A 85 4.58 -1.36 11.52
CA GLN A 85 5.36 -1.62 12.72
C GLN A 85 5.40 -0.29 13.46
N GLU A 86 4.73 -0.22 14.61
CA GLU A 86 4.84 0.94 15.49
C GLU A 86 6.33 1.15 15.76
N LEU A 87 6.81 2.35 15.46
CA LEU A 87 8.19 2.73 15.72
C LEU A 87 8.39 2.64 17.23
N THR A 88 9.43 1.95 17.64
CA THR A 88 9.87 1.95 19.03
C THR A 88 10.31 3.36 19.42
N ASP A 89 10.27 3.67 20.72
CA ASP A 89 10.75 4.96 21.26
C ASP A 89 12.19 5.29 20.80
N GLU A 90 13.02 4.27 20.55
CA GLU A 90 14.38 4.43 20.07
C GLU A 90 14.43 4.84 18.58
N GLU A 91 13.58 4.25 17.75
CA GLU A 91 13.45 4.60 16.33
C GLU A 91 12.88 6.02 16.15
N GLU A 92 11.90 6.41 16.95
CA GLU A 92 11.36 7.78 16.92
C GLU A 92 12.42 8.81 17.31
N LYS A 93 13.23 8.52 18.35
CA LYS A 93 14.36 9.38 18.75
C LYS A 93 15.41 9.46 17.66
N LEU A 94 15.72 8.35 16.99
CA LEU A 94 16.67 8.34 15.88
C LEU A 94 16.19 9.24 14.72
N ILE A 95 14.90 9.19 14.41
CA ILE A 95 14.28 10.06 13.39
C ILE A 95 14.36 11.53 13.82
N ALA A 96 14.06 11.84 15.08
CA ALA A 96 14.15 13.21 15.61
C ALA A 96 15.59 13.76 15.48
N TYR A 97 16.58 13.00 15.96
CA TYR A 97 17.99 13.39 15.84
C TYR A 97 18.44 13.52 14.38
N PHE A 98 17.99 12.62 13.51
CA PHE A 98 18.32 12.71 12.09
C PHE A 98 17.74 13.97 11.45
N ARG A 99 16.53 14.41 11.81
CA ARG A 99 15.92 15.63 11.25
C ARG A 99 16.72 16.88 11.62
N GLU A 100 17.16 16.97 12.86
CA GLU A 100 17.90 18.10 13.43
C GLU A 100 19.40 18.11 13.06
N ALA A 101 19.95 16.97 12.63
CA ALA A 101 21.36 16.83 12.28
C ALA A 101 21.80 17.68 11.08
N THR A 102 23.09 18.05 11.06
CA THR A 102 23.73 18.75 9.95
C THR A 102 23.86 17.84 8.72
N ALA A 103 24.12 18.41 7.54
CA ALA A 103 24.33 17.62 6.32
C ALA A 103 25.46 16.59 6.46
N LYS A 104 26.56 16.99 7.10
CA LYS A 104 27.72 16.11 7.34
C LYS A 104 27.39 14.96 8.29
N ASP A 105 26.60 15.24 9.33
CA ASP A 105 26.20 14.21 10.29
C ASP A 105 25.15 13.27 9.70
N LYS A 106 24.23 13.79 8.88
CA LYS A 106 23.27 12.97 8.10
C LYS A 106 23.99 12.01 7.17
N GLU A 107 25.02 12.48 6.45
CA GLU A 107 25.87 11.62 5.61
C GLU A 107 26.53 10.51 6.43
N MET A 108 27.06 10.84 7.61
CA MET A 108 27.66 9.86 8.52
C MET A 108 26.64 8.81 9.00
N ILE A 109 25.44 9.24 9.40
CA ILE A 109 24.36 8.35 9.84
C ILE A 109 23.98 7.38 8.71
N MET A 110 23.80 7.89 7.49
CA MET A 110 23.49 7.07 6.32
C MET A 110 24.63 6.11 5.95
N TYR A 111 25.89 6.54 6.08
CA TYR A 111 27.05 5.68 5.87
C TYR A 111 27.05 4.49 6.85
N ILE A 112 26.79 4.75 8.13
CA ILE A 112 26.73 3.72 9.17
C ILE A 112 25.56 2.76 8.92
N ALA A 113 24.37 3.29 8.62
CA ALA A 113 23.19 2.48 8.30
C ALA A 113 23.43 1.54 7.12
N ARG A 114 24.02 2.04 6.04
CA ARG A 114 24.38 1.24 4.86
C ARG A 114 25.41 0.16 5.16
N ARG A 115 26.33 0.42 6.10
CA ARG A 115 27.30 -0.58 6.56
C ARG A 115 26.64 -1.67 7.41
N ALA A 116 25.62 -1.32 8.19
CA ALA A 116 24.85 -2.27 8.99
C ALA A 116 24.04 -3.22 8.11
N GLU A 117 23.45 -2.73 7.02
CA GLU A 117 22.69 -3.55 6.05
C GLU A 117 23.54 -4.68 5.44
N LYS A 118 24.83 -4.43 5.17
CA LYS A 118 25.76 -5.41 4.58
C LYS A 118 26.31 -6.47 5.55
N LYS A 119 25.90 -6.47 6.83
CA LYS A 119 26.39 -7.42 7.84
C LYS A 119 25.32 -8.38 8.36
N ALA A 120 24.14 -8.42 7.75
CA ALA A 120 23.13 -9.43 8.04
C ALA A 120 23.39 -10.75 7.27
N ASP A 121 24.64 -11.20 7.21
CA ASP A 121 24.96 -12.59 6.86
C ASP A 121 24.63 -13.47 8.09
N PRO A 122 24.08 -14.68 7.89
CA PRO A 122 23.59 -15.53 8.98
C PRO A 122 24.73 -15.87 9.96
N ILE A 123 24.42 -15.80 11.25
CA ILE A 123 25.27 -16.31 12.32
C ILE A 123 25.47 -17.80 12.06
N GLU A 124 26.63 -18.18 11.49
CA GLU A 124 27.13 -19.55 11.59
C GLU A 124 27.44 -19.83 13.07
N ILE A 125 26.50 -20.46 13.77
CA ILE A 125 26.81 -21.16 15.01
C ILE A 125 27.57 -22.43 14.62
N GLY A 126 28.88 -22.28 14.42
CA GLY A 126 29.78 -23.35 14.02
C GLY A 126 30.87 -23.59 15.06
N LYS A 127 30.60 -24.55 15.96
CA LYS A 127 31.55 -25.40 16.71
C LYS A 127 32.63 -24.73 17.57
N VAL A 128 32.43 -24.79 18.89
CA VAL A 128 33.55 -24.98 19.83
C VAL A 128 33.82 -26.48 19.95
N GLY A 129 35.06 -26.87 19.67
CA GLY A 129 35.60 -28.20 19.98
C GLY A 129 36.07 -28.29 21.42
#